data_AF-A0AAV2VXH6-F1
#
_entry.id   AF-A0AAV2VXH6-F1
#
_cell.length_a   1.000
_cell.length_b   1.000
_cell.length_c   1.000
_cell.angle_alpha   90.00
_cell.angle_beta   90.00
_cell.angle_gamma   90.00
#
_symmetry.space_group_name_H-M   'P 1'
#
loop_
_entity.id
_entity.type
_entity.pdbx_description
1 polymer ?
#
loop_
_entity_poly.entity_id
_entity_poly.type
_entity_poly.pdbx_seq_one_letter_code
_entity_poly.pdbx_strand_id
1 'polypeptide(L)'
;MIRTFAELELDPNLLEAIEEMGYERPTQIQAEAIPQALDGRDVLASAPTGTGKTAAFVIPALQYLQDFPRRKAGPARILILTPTRELAMQVADQARALAKYTNLKIFTITGGVQYQEHADILSTTQDIVVATPGRLMEYIEAERFDCRAIEWLVLDEADRMLDMGFGPTVDRLSAECRWRKQSMLFSATLEGRGVEGFTADLLKNPAELDAEPSRRERKKITQWYHRADSMEHKYQLLKHVVTEQAERSIVFLKTRDRLADLRSKLESDQITCAWIQGEMPQDRRNNAIRRFRDGEVNVLLATDVAARGIDLPDVSHVINFDMPRTADVYLHRIGRTARAGKKGNALSIVEAHDQPMLDRVARYTKEDIKERFIEGMRPQHKKPVFKKKNKKKEAKKADKKKGTKKKKK
;
A
#
# COMPACT_ATOMS: atom_id res chain seq x y z
N MET A 1 -19.72 19.38 -1.68
CA MET A 1 -19.04 18.08 -1.84
C MET A 1 -19.42 17.58 -3.23
N ILE A 2 -18.41 17.38 -4.07
CA ILE A 2 -18.57 16.97 -5.46
C ILE A 2 -19.22 15.60 -5.53
N ARG A 3 -20.27 15.45 -6.35
CA ARG A 3 -21.05 14.21 -6.44
C ARG A 3 -20.79 13.44 -7.73
N THR A 4 -20.29 14.11 -8.76
CA THR A 4 -20.01 13.55 -10.08
C THR A 4 -18.69 14.07 -10.62
N PHE A 5 -18.04 13.35 -11.53
CA PHE A 5 -16.82 13.83 -12.19
C PHE A 5 -17.10 15.03 -13.11
N ALA A 6 -18.31 15.16 -13.65
CA ALA A 6 -18.69 16.27 -14.50
C ALA A 6 -18.68 17.64 -13.76
N GLU A 7 -18.91 17.65 -12.44
CA GLU A 7 -18.81 18.86 -11.60
C GLU A 7 -17.38 19.39 -11.44
N LEU A 8 -16.36 18.62 -11.86
CA LEU A 8 -14.95 19.03 -11.81
C LEU A 8 -14.50 19.83 -13.04
N GLU A 9 -15.39 20.04 -14.02
CA GLU A 9 -15.11 20.77 -15.26
C GLU A 9 -13.86 20.24 -16.01
N LEU A 10 -13.67 18.93 -15.99
CA LEU A 10 -12.56 18.25 -16.67
C LEU A 10 -12.73 18.28 -18.19
N ASP A 11 -11.61 18.13 -18.91
CA ASP A 11 -11.58 17.98 -20.36
C ASP A 11 -12.48 16.80 -20.80
N PRO A 12 -13.27 16.96 -21.88
CA PRO A 12 -14.18 15.90 -22.35
C PRO A 12 -13.50 14.56 -22.61
N ASN A 13 -12.25 14.56 -23.09
CA ASN A 13 -11.50 13.32 -23.34
C ASN A 13 -11.19 12.56 -22.03
N LEU A 14 -10.97 13.30 -20.93
CA LEU A 14 -10.77 12.69 -19.62
C LEU A 14 -12.09 12.16 -19.06
N LEU A 15 -13.19 12.89 -19.22
CA LEU A 15 -14.52 12.41 -18.80
C LEU A 15 -14.92 11.13 -19.54
N GLU A 16 -14.66 11.04 -20.85
CA GLU A 16 -14.91 9.83 -21.64
C GLU A 16 -14.09 8.63 -21.12
N ALA A 17 -12.80 8.84 -20.85
CA ALA A 17 -11.95 7.79 -20.29
C ALA A 17 -12.42 7.34 -18.88
N ILE A 18 -12.83 8.28 -18.03
CA ILE A 18 -13.38 8.01 -16.69
C ILE A 18 -14.64 7.14 -16.79
N GLU A 19 -15.55 7.47 -17.72
CA GLU A 19 -16.78 6.70 -17.96
C GLU A 19 -16.48 5.29 -18.46
N GLU A 20 -15.58 5.14 -19.44
CA GLU A 20 -15.18 3.83 -19.97
C GLU A 20 -14.53 2.93 -18.90
N MET A 21 -13.77 3.53 -17.99
CA MET A 21 -13.20 2.83 -16.83
C MET A 21 -14.24 2.43 -15.79
N GLY A 22 -15.50 2.82 -15.95
CA GLY A 22 -16.61 2.50 -15.06
C GLY A 22 -16.65 3.34 -13.78
N TYR A 23 -16.05 4.53 -13.78
CA TYR A 23 -16.08 5.42 -12.63
C TYR A 23 -17.38 6.23 -12.59
N GLU A 24 -18.40 5.70 -11.91
CA GLU A 24 -19.71 6.37 -11.82
C GLU A 24 -19.68 7.62 -10.92
N ARG A 25 -19.02 7.52 -9.76
CA ARG A 25 -18.97 8.60 -8.76
C ARG A 25 -17.59 8.68 -8.13
N PRO A 26 -17.08 9.89 -7.85
CA PRO A 26 -15.82 10.05 -7.16
C PRO A 26 -15.91 9.44 -5.76
N THR A 27 -14.88 8.70 -5.37
CA THR A 27 -14.69 8.27 -3.98
C THR A 27 -14.47 9.49 -3.09
N GLN A 28 -14.58 9.32 -1.77
CA GLN A 28 -14.37 10.44 -0.84
C GLN A 28 -13.01 11.13 -1.06
N ILE A 29 -11.94 10.35 -1.18
CA ILE A 29 -10.61 10.92 -1.40
C ILE A 29 -10.50 11.64 -2.76
N GLN A 30 -11.19 11.16 -3.81
CA GLN A 30 -11.21 11.83 -5.11
C GLN A 30 -12.00 13.14 -5.05
N ALA A 31 -13.17 13.14 -4.42
CA ALA A 31 -14.03 14.31 -4.28
C ALA A 31 -13.40 15.42 -3.42
N GLU A 32 -12.51 15.06 -2.50
CA GLU A 32 -11.77 16.00 -1.65
C GLU A 32 -10.44 16.45 -2.30
N ALA A 33 -9.67 15.52 -2.86
CA ALA A 33 -8.32 15.81 -3.36
C ALA A 33 -8.29 16.43 -4.75
N ILE A 34 -9.15 15.99 -5.68
CA ILE A 34 -9.09 16.47 -7.07
C ILE A 34 -9.30 17.99 -7.14
N PRO A 35 -10.30 18.60 -6.47
CA PRO A 35 -10.47 20.05 -6.50
C PRO A 35 -9.26 20.82 -5.95
N GLN A 36 -8.71 20.37 -4.83
CA GLN A 36 -7.52 21.01 -4.24
C GLN A 36 -6.31 20.92 -5.18
N ALA A 37 -6.17 19.79 -5.87
CA ALA A 37 -5.11 19.60 -6.84
C ALA A 37 -5.30 20.46 -8.10
N LEU A 38 -6.52 20.57 -8.62
CA LEU A 38 -6.86 21.45 -9.77
C LEU A 38 -6.63 22.93 -9.44
N ASP A 39 -6.89 23.35 -8.20
CA ASP A 39 -6.59 24.70 -7.70
C ASP A 39 -5.07 24.97 -7.53
N GLY A 40 -4.22 23.99 -7.83
CA GLY A 40 -2.77 24.11 -7.73
C GLY A 40 -2.21 24.04 -6.31
N ARG A 41 -3.01 23.61 -5.33
CA ARG A 41 -2.57 23.49 -3.94
C ARG A 41 -1.83 22.17 -3.72
N ASP A 42 -0.77 22.20 -2.92
CA ASP A 42 -0.14 20.96 -2.45
C ASP A 42 -1.15 20.08 -1.70
N VAL A 43 -1.02 18.76 -1.80
CA VAL A 43 -1.97 17.82 -1.19
C VAL A 43 -1.23 16.87 -0.27
N LEU A 44 -1.69 16.78 0.98
CA LEU A 44 -1.33 15.71 1.91
C LEU A 44 -2.56 14.84 2.14
N ALA A 45 -2.57 13.65 1.56
CA ALA A 45 -3.74 12.78 1.54
C ALA A 45 -3.46 11.45 2.25
N SER A 46 -4.25 11.19 3.30
CA SER A 46 -4.35 9.89 3.97
C SER A 46 -5.61 9.17 3.49
N ALA A 47 -5.43 8.02 2.85
CA ALA A 47 -6.54 7.12 2.60
C ALA A 47 -6.07 5.66 2.46
N PRO A 48 -6.88 4.68 2.87
CA PRO A 48 -6.56 3.25 2.72
C PRO A 48 -6.31 2.85 1.27
N THR A 49 -5.61 1.73 1.08
CA THR A 49 -5.45 1.11 -0.24
C THR A 49 -6.80 0.76 -0.86
N GLY A 50 -6.94 0.97 -2.17
CA GLY A 50 -8.19 0.64 -2.88
C GLY A 50 -9.30 1.68 -2.80
N THR A 51 -9.05 2.85 -2.20
CA THR A 51 -10.00 3.99 -2.14
C THR A 51 -9.93 4.91 -3.36
N GLY A 52 -9.11 4.60 -4.36
CA GLY A 52 -9.00 5.39 -5.59
C GLY A 52 -7.99 6.55 -5.54
N LYS A 53 -7.02 6.50 -4.62
CA LYS A 53 -5.92 7.50 -4.50
C LYS A 53 -5.20 7.77 -5.82
N THR A 54 -4.92 6.74 -6.60
CA THR A 54 -4.21 6.88 -7.88
C THR A 54 -4.95 7.81 -8.84
N ALA A 55 -6.25 7.59 -9.05
CA ALA A 55 -7.06 8.50 -9.85
C ALA A 55 -7.13 9.90 -9.25
N ALA A 56 -7.10 10.03 -7.92
CA ALA A 56 -7.16 11.32 -7.23
C ALA A 56 -5.99 12.25 -7.54
N PHE A 57 -4.80 11.73 -7.88
CA PHE A 57 -3.67 12.54 -8.35
C PHE A 57 -3.42 12.48 -9.85
N VAL A 58 -3.80 11.37 -10.52
CA VAL A 58 -3.59 11.24 -11.97
C VAL A 58 -4.56 12.12 -12.76
N ILE A 59 -5.85 12.15 -12.39
CA ILE A 59 -6.86 12.97 -13.07
C ILE A 59 -6.44 14.45 -13.11
N PRO A 60 -6.15 15.11 -11.97
CA PRO A 60 -5.74 16.52 -12.01
C PRO A 60 -4.40 16.72 -12.73
N ALA A 61 -3.47 15.75 -12.70
CA ALA A 61 -2.21 15.86 -13.43
C ALA A 61 -2.40 15.82 -14.95
N LEU A 62 -3.29 14.96 -15.44
CA LEU A 62 -3.65 14.91 -16.86
C LEU A 62 -4.38 16.19 -17.28
N GLN A 63 -5.32 16.67 -16.46
CA GLN A 63 -6.01 17.93 -16.69
C GLN A 63 -5.03 19.10 -16.82
N TYR A 64 -4.10 19.23 -15.88
CA TYR A 64 -3.06 20.26 -15.91
C TYR A 64 -2.22 20.23 -17.20
N LEU A 65 -1.88 19.04 -17.69
CA LEU A 65 -1.12 18.91 -18.93
C LEU A 65 -1.92 19.31 -20.17
N GLN A 66 -3.25 19.10 -20.15
CA GLN A 66 -4.17 19.51 -21.22
C GLN A 66 -4.43 21.02 -21.20
N ASP A 67 -4.58 21.62 -20.02
CA ASP A 67 -4.77 23.08 -19.85
C ASP A 67 -3.52 23.87 -20.22
N PHE A 68 -2.35 23.28 -19.99
CA PHE A 68 -1.05 23.89 -20.28
C PHE A 68 -0.26 23.03 -21.28
N PRO A 69 -0.71 22.88 -22.53
CA PRO A 69 -0.06 21.99 -23.48
C PRO A 69 1.34 22.51 -23.84
N ARG A 70 2.31 21.58 -23.95
CA ARG A 70 3.67 21.93 -24.37
C ARG A 70 3.69 22.36 -25.84
N ARG A 71 4.53 23.34 -26.18
CA ARG A 71 4.73 23.80 -27.57
C ARG A 71 5.77 23.00 -28.35
N LYS A 72 6.66 22.29 -27.63
CA LYS A 72 7.77 21.52 -28.21
C LYS A 72 7.92 20.21 -27.47
N ALA A 73 8.48 19.22 -28.16
CA ALA A 73 8.96 17.98 -27.56
C ALA A 73 9.90 18.27 -26.39
N GLY A 74 9.88 17.43 -25.36
CA GLY A 74 10.73 17.65 -24.19
C GLY A 74 10.56 16.61 -23.08
N PRO A 75 11.29 16.81 -21.97
CA PRO A 75 11.27 15.92 -20.81
C PRO A 75 9.91 15.92 -20.10
N ALA A 76 9.78 15.00 -19.15
CA ALA A 76 8.63 14.86 -18.26
C ALA A 76 8.31 16.18 -17.54
N ARG A 77 7.01 16.44 -17.34
CA ARG A 77 6.52 17.57 -16.53
C ARG A 77 5.88 17.10 -15.22
N ILE A 78 5.43 15.85 -15.18
CA ILE A 78 4.89 15.22 -13.98
C ILE A 78 5.78 14.03 -13.61
N LEU A 79 6.24 13.99 -12.37
CA LEU A 79 6.96 12.86 -11.81
C LEU A 79 6.13 12.21 -10.70
N ILE A 80 5.88 10.91 -10.82
CA ILE A 80 5.18 10.12 -9.81
C ILE A 80 6.15 9.07 -9.26
N LEU A 81 6.48 9.18 -7.98
CA LEU A 81 7.34 8.24 -7.26
C LEU A 81 6.49 7.19 -6.55
N THR A 82 6.87 5.93 -6.72
CA THR A 82 6.20 4.78 -6.07
C THR A 82 7.25 3.85 -5.43
N PRO A 83 6.93 3.14 -4.33
CA PRO A 83 7.89 2.28 -3.63
C PRO A 83 8.34 1.03 -4.40
N THR A 84 7.60 0.58 -5.41
CA THR A 84 7.87 -0.70 -6.09
C THR A 84 7.59 -0.65 -7.58
N ARG A 85 8.31 -1.48 -8.33
CA ARG A 85 8.18 -1.59 -9.79
C ARG A 85 6.75 -1.90 -10.20
N GLU A 86 6.13 -2.86 -9.51
CA GLU A 86 4.79 -3.34 -9.81
C GLU A 86 3.74 -2.25 -9.60
N LEU A 87 3.90 -1.44 -8.54
CA LEU A 87 3.04 -0.29 -8.30
C LEU A 87 3.26 0.81 -9.35
N ALA A 88 4.52 1.07 -9.74
CA ALA A 88 4.81 2.01 -10.83
C ALA A 88 4.13 1.60 -12.14
N MET A 89 4.14 0.30 -12.48
CA MET A 89 3.45 -0.23 -13.66
C MET A 89 1.93 -0.04 -13.55
N GLN A 90 1.33 -0.37 -12.39
CA GLN A 90 -0.12 -0.16 -12.16
C GLN A 90 -0.52 1.30 -12.31
N VAL A 91 0.22 2.21 -11.68
CA VAL A 91 -0.04 3.65 -11.76
C VAL A 91 0.11 4.14 -13.20
N ALA A 92 1.12 3.67 -13.93
CA ALA A 92 1.30 4.02 -15.33
C ALA A 92 0.19 3.48 -16.23
N ASP A 93 -0.25 2.23 -16.03
CA ASP A 93 -1.34 1.63 -16.79
C ASP A 93 -2.67 2.33 -16.52
N GLN A 94 -2.94 2.69 -15.26
CA GLN A 94 -4.11 3.49 -14.90
C GLN A 94 -4.04 4.90 -15.51
N ALA A 95 -2.87 5.53 -15.52
CA ALA A 95 -2.67 6.82 -16.17
C ALA A 95 -2.84 6.74 -17.69
N ARG A 96 -2.38 5.67 -18.35
CA ARG A 96 -2.64 5.43 -19.78
C ARG A 96 -4.11 5.21 -20.08
N ALA A 97 -4.83 4.48 -19.22
CA ALA A 97 -6.26 4.29 -19.37
C ALA A 97 -7.02 5.62 -19.26
N LEU A 98 -6.69 6.44 -18.25
CA LEU A 98 -7.27 7.79 -18.09
C LEU A 98 -6.86 8.75 -19.22
N ALA A 99 -5.69 8.56 -19.82
CA ALA A 99 -5.16 9.37 -20.91
C ALA A 99 -5.53 8.84 -22.31
N LYS A 100 -6.35 7.80 -22.43
CA LYS A 100 -6.63 7.05 -23.68
C LYS A 100 -7.01 7.96 -24.86
N TYR A 101 -7.79 9.00 -24.58
CA TYR A 101 -8.28 9.96 -25.58
C TYR A 101 -7.42 11.23 -25.68
N THR A 102 -6.21 11.20 -25.14
CA THR A 102 -5.25 12.31 -25.18
C THR A 102 -3.99 11.92 -25.96
N ASN A 103 -3.15 12.89 -26.30
CA ASN A 103 -1.84 12.63 -26.92
C ASN A 103 -0.71 12.47 -25.90
N LEU A 104 -1.03 12.47 -24.60
CA LEU A 104 -0.04 12.46 -23.52
C LEU A 104 0.70 11.12 -23.45
N LYS A 105 2.00 11.19 -23.19
CA LYS A 105 2.90 10.02 -23.12
C LYS A 105 3.31 9.71 -21.69
N ILE A 106 2.98 8.50 -21.25
CA ILE A 106 3.25 7.99 -19.89
C ILE A 106 4.29 6.88 -19.94
N PHE A 107 5.39 7.10 -19.22
CA PHE A 107 6.53 6.18 -19.16
C PHE A 107 6.81 5.70 -17.74
N THR A 108 7.53 4.58 -17.66
CA THR A 108 7.93 3.97 -16.38
C THR A 108 9.45 3.86 -16.28
N ILE A 109 10.03 4.27 -15.15
CA ILE A 109 11.46 4.08 -14.84
C ILE A 109 11.57 3.20 -13.58
N THR A 110 11.80 1.91 -13.78
CA THR A 110 11.90 0.94 -12.69
C THR A 110 13.14 0.04 -12.85
N GLY A 111 13.68 -0.48 -11.74
CA GLY A 111 14.84 -1.40 -11.79
C GLY A 111 14.53 -2.66 -12.61
N GLY A 112 15.51 -3.46 -13.04
CA GLY A 112 15.28 -4.74 -13.73
C GLY A 112 14.59 -4.68 -15.11
N VAL A 113 14.54 -3.49 -15.72
CA VAL A 113 14.32 -3.26 -17.16
C VAL A 113 15.67 -2.82 -17.74
N GLN A 114 16.04 -3.33 -18.92
CA GLN A 114 17.37 -3.08 -19.48
C GLN A 114 17.57 -1.59 -19.77
N TYR A 115 18.78 -1.08 -19.52
CA TYR A 115 19.12 0.33 -19.76
C TYR A 115 18.85 0.77 -21.21
N GLN A 116 19.06 -0.14 -22.16
CA GLN A 116 18.90 0.12 -23.59
C GLN A 116 17.45 0.45 -23.95
N GLU A 117 16.47 -0.24 -23.34
CA GLU A 117 15.04 -0.02 -23.58
C GLU A 117 14.59 1.38 -23.10
N HIS A 118 15.26 1.95 -22.10
CA HIS A 118 14.96 3.30 -21.63
C HIS A 118 15.68 4.41 -22.42
N ALA A 119 16.80 4.12 -23.07
CA ALA A 119 17.56 5.13 -23.81
C ALA A 119 16.74 5.69 -24.99
N ASP A 120 16.08 4.80 -25.74
CA ASP A 120 15.19 5.18 -26.83
C ASP A 120 13.97 5.96 -26.30
N ILE A 121 13.43 5.53 -25.16
CA ILE A 121 12.30 6.20 -24.48
C ILE A 121 12.66 7.61 -24.01
N LEU A 122 13.85 7.81 -23.46
CA LEU A 122 14.35 9.12 -22.99
C LEU A 122 14.68 10.08 -24.12
N SER A 123 14.82 9.57 -25.34
CA SER A 123 14.96 10.40 -26.53
C SER A 123 13.63 10.95 -27.06
N THR A 124 12.50 10.44 -26.56
CA THR A 124 11.15 10.86 -26.97
C THR A 124 10.50 11.82 -25.97
N THR A 125 9.41 12.47 -26.38
CA THR A 125 8.66 13.37 -25.49
C THR A 125 7.98 12.57 -24.38
N GLN A 126 8.20 12.98 -23.13
CA GLN A 126 7.60 12.37 -21.96
C GLN A 126 6.71 13.41 -21.29
N ASP A 127 5.46 13.06 -20.97
CA ASP A 127 4.56 13.95 -20.23
C ASP A 127 4.53 13.58 -18.75
N ILE A 128 4.34 12.29 -18.47
CA ILE A 128 4.33 11.72 -17.13
C ILE A 128 5.38 10.62 -17.05
N VAL A 129 6.18 10.64 -15.99
CA VAL A 129 7.09 9.54 -15.64
C VAL A 129 6.68 8.98 -14.29
N VAL A 130 6.44 7.68 -14.25
CA VAL A 130 6.19 6.91 -13.03
C VAL A 130 7.44 6.10 -12.69
N ALA A 131 8.04 6.32 -11.53
CA ALA A 131 9.35 5.78 -11.24
C ALA A 131 9.48 5.18 -9.84
N THR A 132 10.43 4.25 -9.69
CA THR A 132 10.94 3.84 -8.38
C THR A 132 12.15 4.70 -8.01
N PRO A 133 12.27 5.19 -6.75
CA PRO A 133 13.30 6.16 -6.36
C PRO A 133 14.73 5.76 -6.71
N GLY A 134 15.14 4.53 -6.38
CA GLY A 134 16.51 4.06 -6.62
C GLY A 134 16.90 4.10 -8.10
N ARG A 135 16.05 3.54 -8.98
CA ARG A 135 16.33 3.52 -10.42
C ARG A 135 16.36 4.91 -11.03
N LEU A 136 15.46 5.80 -10.61
CA LEU A 136 15.47 7.17 -11.12
C LEU A 136 16.74 7.91 -10.71
N MET A 137 17.21 7.72 -9.48
CA MET A 137 18.46 8.30 -9.01
C MET A 137 19.65 7.86 -9.85
N GLU A 138 19.75 6.57 -10.19
CA GLU A 138 20.80 6.07 -11.10
C GLU A 138 20.80 6.80 -12.45
N TYR A 139 19.62 7.12 -12.99
CA TYR A 139 19.50 7.86 -14.25
C TYR A 139 19.88 9.32 -14.14
N ILE A 140 19.55 9.96 -13.01
CA ILE A 140 19.95 11.35 -12.73
C ILE A 140 21.47 11.43 -12.56
N GLU A 141 22.06 10.52 -11.78
CA GLU A 141 23.50 10.45 -11.55
C GLU A 141 24.29 10.15 -12.83
N ALA A 142 23.70 9.40 -13.76
CA ALA A 142 24.26 9.14 -15.08
C ALA A 142 23.96 10.27 -16.11
N GLU A 143 23.37 11.39 -15.68
CA GLU A 143 22.96 12.52 -16.53
C GLU A 143 21.99 12.14 -17.67
N ARG A 144 21.21 11.07 -17.48
CA ARG A 144 20.23 10.55 -18.45
C ARG A 144 18.81 11.01 -18.20
N PHE A 145 18.54 11.62 -17.04
CA PHE A 145 17.23 12.15 -16.69
C PHE A 145 17.38 13.53 -16.06
N ASP A 146 16.60 14.50 -16.53
CA ASP A 146 16.62 15.88 -16.06
C ASP A 146 15.32 16.24 -15.32
N CYS A 147 15.44 16.61 -14.05
CA CYS A 147 14.31 16.99 -13.21
C CYS A 147 13.91 18.46 -13.32
N ARG A 148 14.66 19.30 -14.05
CA ARG A 148 14.41 20.76 -14.12
C ARG A 148 13.05 21.13 -14.72
N ALA A 149 12.50 20.26 -15.58
CA ALA A 149 11.21 20.46 -16.21
C ALA A 149 10.03 19.87 -15.41
N ILE A 150 10.31 19.19 -14.28
CA ILE A 150 9.27 18.66 -13.41
C ILE A 150 8.53 19.83 -12.76
N GLU A 151 7.25 19.93 -13.09
CA GLU A 151 6.32 20.92 -12.55
C GLU A 151 5.54 20.32 -11.39
N TRP A 152 5.17 19.05 -11.44
CA TRP A 152 4.47 18.36 -10.34
C TRP A 152 5.24 17.14 -9.86
N LEU A 153 5.37 17.01 -8.54
CA LEU A 153 5.97 15.86 -7.88
C LEU A 153 4.92 15.15 -7.03
N VAL A 154 4.65 13.88 -7.34
CA VAL A 154 3.69 13.05 -6.59
C VAL A 154 4.42 11.90 -5.94
N LEU A 155 4.12 11.64 -4.66
CA LEU A 155 4.61 10.49 -3.91
C LEU A 155 3.42 9.61 -3.54
N ASP A 156 3.36 8.41 -4.10
CA ASP A 156 2.35 7.41 -3.77
C ASP A 156 2.92 6.35 -2.81
N GLU A 157 2.12 5.95 -1.82
CA GLU A 157 2.53 5.10 -0.70
C GLU A 157 3.82 5.59 -0.01
N ALA A 158 3.83 6.87 0.39
CA ALA A 158 5.00 7.51 0.98
C ALA A 158 5.47 6.90 2.30
N ASP A 159 4.54 6.49 3.18
CA ASP A 159 4.86 5.71 4.39
C ASP A 159 5.69 4.47 4.07
N ARG A 160 5.32 3.78 3.00
CA ARG A 160 6.00 2.58 2.55
C ARG A 160 7.37 2.86 1.94
N MET A 161 7.55 3.99 1.23
CA MET A 161 8.87 4.40 0.76
C MET A 161 9.84 4.61 1.94
N LEU A 162 9.36 5.22 3.04
CA LEU A 162 10.16 5.39 4.26
C LEU A 162 10.49 4.05 4.93
N ASP A 163 9.52 3.14 5.04
CA ASP A 163 9.72 1.80 5.60
C ASP A 163 10.75 0.97 4.81
N MET A 164 10.83 1.20 3.50
CA MET A 164 11.81 0.56 2.61
C MET A 164 13.19 1.24 2.63
N GLY A 165 13.34 2.31 3.42
CA GLY A 165 14.60 3.05 3.53
C GLY A 165 14.86 4.04 2.40
N PHE A 166 13.86 4.36 1.56
CA PHE A 166 14.03 5.29 0.46
C PHE A 166 14.00 6.77 0.88
N GLY A 167 13.74 7.10 2.15
CA GLY A 167 13.66 8.49 2.64
C GLY A 167 14.77 9.40 2.10
N PRO A 168 16.06 9.08 2.34
CA PRO A 168 17.16 9.91 1.84
C PRO A 168 17.21 10.05 0.32
N THR A 169 16.83 9.00 -0.41
CA THR A 169 16.76 9.04 -1.88
C THR A 169 15.64 9.95 -2.36
N VAL A 170 14.47 9.89 -1.71
CA VAL A 170 13.33 10.73 -2.08
C VAL A 170 13.57 12.19 -1.71
N ASP A 171 14.24 12.48 -0.59
CA ASP A 171 14.66 13.85 -0.24
C ASP A 171 15.57 14.43 -1.32
N ARG A 172 16.53 13.64 -1.80
CA ARG A 172 17.40 14.05 -2.90
C ARG A 172 16.61 14.26 -4.20
N LEU A 173 15.70 13.36 -4.56
CA LEU A 173 14.83 13.55 -5.75
C LEU A 173 13.96 14.80 -5.65
N SER A 174 13.43 15.09 -4.46
CA SER A 174 12.69 16.33 -4.19
C SER A 174 13.56 17.56 -4.41
N ALA A 175 14.82 17.52 -3.96
CA ALA A 175 15.78 18.60 -4.20
C ALA A 175 16.13 18.77 -5.69
N GLU A 176 16.24 17.68 -6.45
CA GLU A 176 16.43 17.74 -7.91
C GLU A 176 15.21 18.36 -8.61
N CYS A 177 14.00 18.09 -8.10
CA CYS A 177 12.74 18.70 -8.55
C CYS A 177 12.50 20.08 -7.91
N ARG A 178 13.54 20.89 -7.71
CA ARG A 178 13.46 22.19 -7.00
C ARG A 178 12.54 23.24 -7.65
N TRP A 179 12.19 23.09 -8.94
CA TRP A 179 11.43 24.09 -9.70
C TRP A 179 9.95 23.67 -9.87
N ARG A 180 9.55 22.60 -9.19
CA ARG A 180 8.17 22.14 -9.14
C ARG A 180 7.26 23.23 -8.58
N LYS A 181 6.06 23.33 -9.15
CA LYS A 181 4.99 24.23 -8.73
C LYS A 181 4.09 23.60 -7.68
N GLN A 182 3.94 22.28 -7.71
CA GLN A 182 3.02 21.55 -6.85
C GLN A 182 3.60 20.20 -6.44
N SER A 183 3.32 19.82 -5.21
CA SER A 183 3.69 18.55 -4.63
C SER A 183 2.48 17.86 -4.00
N MET A 184 2.38 16.55 -4.19
CA MET A 184 1.32 15.77 -3.57
C MET A 184 1.90 14.53 -2.92
N LEU A 185 1.45 14.24 -1.70
CA LEU A 185 1.84 13.05 -0.95
C LEU A 185 0.60 12.26 -0.58
N PHE A 186 0.58 11.01 -1.03
CA PHE A 186 -0.48 10.05 -0.76
C PHE A 186 0.07 8.92 0.09
N SER A 187 -0.58 8.67 1.22
CA SER A 187 -0.18 7.65 2.18
C SER A 187 -1.39 6.85 2.66
N ALA A 188 -1.16 5.61 3.12
CA ALA A 188 -2.20 4.90 3.86
C ALA A 188 -2.26 5.36 5.32
N THR A 189 -1.12 5.84 5.84
CA THR A 189 -0.98 6.29 7.21
C THR A 189 -0.11 7.56 7.30
N LEU A 190 -0.53 8.54 8.11
CA LEU A 190 0.29 9.72 8.41
C LEU A 190 1.13 9.55 9.69
N GLU A 191 0.82 8.53 10.50
CA GLU A 191 1.50 8.26 11.78
C GLU A 191 2.80 7.44 11.64
N GLY A 192 3.21 7.09 10.41
CA GLY A 192 4.44 6.36 10.14
C GLY A 192 5.67 7.12 10.64
N ARG A 193 6.67 6.40 11.17
CA ARG A 193 7.90 7.04 11.67
C ARG A 193 8.57 7.84 10.54
N GLY A 194 8.64 9.15 10.71
CA GLY A 194 9.30 10.06 9.78
C GLY A 194 8.38 10.69 8.73
N VAL A 195 7.11 10.28 8.61
CA VAL A 195 6.18 10.86 7.63
C VAL A 195 5.96 12.35 7.89
N GLU A 196 5.71 12.75 9.15
CA GLU A 196 5.50 14.16 9.52
C GLU A 196 6.70 15.07 9.16
N GLY A 197 7.92 14.62 9.46
CA GLY A 197 9.14 15.38 9.12
C GLY A 197 9.34 15.45 7.61
N PHE A 198 9.15 14.32 6.93
CA PHE A 198 9.26 14.18 5.49
C PHE A 198 8.22 15.02 4.72
N THR A 199 7.00 15.17 5.26
CA THR A 199 5.95 16.02 4.68
C THR A 199 6.29 17.50 4.76
N ALA A 200 6.92 17.94 5.85
CA ALA A 200 7.20 19.36 6.08
C ALA A 200 8.25 19.92 5.10
N ASP A 201 9.21 19.09 4.69
CA ASP A 201 10.26 19.49 3.74
C ASP A 201 9.78 19.41 2.28
N LEU A 202 8.79 18.57 2.00
CA LEU A 202 8.31 18.31 0.65
C LEU A 202 7.18 19.25 0.21
N LEU A 203 6.23 19.54 1.11
CA LEU A 203 4.97 20.22 0.83
C LEU A 203 4.94 21.65 1.40
N LYS A 204 4.24 22.55 0.72
CA LYS A 204 4.05 23.96 1.13
C LYS A 204 2.57 24.28 1.36
N ASN A 205 2.19 24.46 2.62
CA ASN A 205 0.81 24.75 3.05
C ASN A 205 -0.24 23.81 2.40
N PRO A 206 -0.05 22.48 2.51
CA PRO A 206 -0.89 21.53 1.80
C PRO A 206 -2.35 21.57 2.27
N ALA A 207 -3.26 21.14 1.41
CA ALA A 207 -4.55 20.64 1.85
C ALA A 207 -4.33 19.30 2.56
N GLU A 208 -4.59 19.27 3.87
CA GLU A 208 -4.53 18.04 4.66
C GLU A 208 -5.88 17.34 4.60
N LEU A 209 -5.89 16.17 3.97
CA LEU A 209 -7.08 15.37 3.71
C LEU A 209 -6.92 14.02 4.40
N ASP A 210 -7.80 13.73 5.34
CA ASP A 210 -7.88 12.43 5.99
C ASP A 210 -9.20 11.75 5.64
N ALA A 211 -9.16 10.95 4.57
CA ALA A 211 -10.26 10.11 4.18
C ALA A 211 -10.21 8.83 5.03
N GLU A 212 -10.64 8.96 6.29
CA GLU A 212 -10.96 7.80 7.11
C GLU A 212 -11.92 6.90 6.31
N PRO A 213 -11.64 5.59 6.15
CA PRO A 213 -12.54 4.73 5.41
C PRO A 213 -13.91 4.81 6.05
N SER A 214 -14.94 5.04 5.24
CA SER A 214 -16.30 5.17 5.75
C SER A 214 -16.65 3.95 6.60
N ARG A 215 -17.49 4.10 7.63
CA ARG A 215 -17.95 2.95 8.44
C ARG A 215 -18.51 1.82 7.57
N ARG A 216 -19.09 2.16 6.40
CA ARG A 216 -19.60 1.20 5.41
C ARG A 216 -18.47 0.42 4.73
N GLU A 217 -17.35 1.05 4.40
CA GLU A 217 -16.17 0.40 3.81
C GLU A 217 -15.41 -0.47 4.81
N ARG A 218 -15.21 0.01 6.05
CA ARG A 218 -14.60 -0.81 7.12
C ARG A 218 -15.37 -2.11 7.35
N LYS A 219 -16.71 -2.05 7.26
CA LYS A 219 -17.60 -3.22 7.39
C LYS A 219 -17.63 -4.16 6.19
N LYS A 220 -16.97 -3.85 5.06
CA LYS A 220 -16.89 -4.79 3.92
C LYS A 220 -15.98 -5.98 4.22
N ILE A 221 -14.99 -5.80 5.10
CA ILE A 221 -14.08 -6.86 5.52
C ILE A 221 -14.55 -7.43 6.86
N THR A 222 -15.00 -8.67 6.86
CA THR A 222 -15.32 -9.39 8.09
C THR A 222 -14.02 -9.90 8.72
N GLN A 223 -13.74 -9.46 9.94
CA GLN A 223 -12.51 -9.77 10.65
C GLN A 223 -12.75 -10.71 11.84
N TRP A 224 -11.92 -11.74 11.98
CA TRP A 224 -11.89 -12.60 13.17
C TRP A 224 -10.50 -13.21 13.40
N TYR A 225 -10.33 -13.90 14.52
CA TYR A 225 -9.13 -14.71 14.74
C TYR A 225 -9.46 -16.09 15.30
N HIS A 226 -8.60 -17.05 14.98
CA HIS A 226 -8.56 -18.36 15.62
C HIS A 226 -7.34 -18.42 16.54
N ARG A 227 -7.52 -18.96 17.74
CA ARG A 227 -6.42 -19.18 18.67
C ARG A 227 -5.85 -20.59 18.46
N ALA A 228 -4.53 -20.67 18.32
CA ALA A 228 -3.79 -21.92 18.22
C ALA A 228 -2.92 -22.13 19.45
N ASP A 229 -2.85 -23.37 19.93
CA ASP A 229 -2.00 -23.73 21.09
C ASP A 229 -0.58 -24.11 20.67
N SER A 230 -0.39 -24.53 19.43
CA SER A 230 0.87 -25.00 18.86
C SER A 230 0.92 -24.72 17.37
N MET A 231 2.12 -24.81 16.79
CA MET A 231 2.33 -24.69 15.35
C MET A 231 1.54 -25.74 14.55
N GLU A 232 1.36 -26.94 15.12
CA GLU A 232 0.58 -27.99 14.47
C GLU A 232 -0.91 -27.67 14.49
N HIS A 233 -1.46 -27.23 15.63
CA HIS A 233 -2.83 -26.75 15.70
C HIS A 233 -3.06 -25.57 14.72
N LYS A 234 -2.08 -24.66 14.65
CA LYS A 234 -2.09 -23.52 13.72
C LYS A 234 -2.16 -23.96 12.25
N TYR A 235 -1.43 -25.01 11.89
CA TYR A 235 -1.47 -25.62 10.56
C TYR A 235 -2.84 -26.24 10.26
N GLN A 236 -3.41 -27.00 11.19
CA GLN A 236 -4.72 -27.63 11.00
C GLN A 236 -5.84 -26.59 10.80
N LEU A 237 -5.81 -25.49 11.54
CA LEU A 237 -6.72 -24.36 11.36
C LEU A 237 -6.58 -23.74 9.96
N LEU A 238 -5.34 -23.52 9.49
CA LEU A 238 -5.10 -23.00 8.14
C LEU A 238 -5.65 -23.97 7.09
N LYS A 239 -5.32 -25.26 7.20
CA LYS A 239 -5.74 -26.32 6.27
C LYS A 239 -7.27 -26.31 6.13
N HIS A 240 -7.99 -26.35 7.23
CA HIS A 240 -9.46 -26.30 7.23
C HIS A 240 -10.00 -25.05 6.51
N VAL A 241 -9.43 -23.88 6.78
CA VAL A 241 -9.89 -22.63 6.14
C VAL A 241 -9.65 -22.67 4.62
N VAL A 242 -8.46 -23.08 4.19
CA VAL A 242 -8.11 -23.05 2.75
C VAL A 242 -8.80 -24.13 1.93
N THR A 243 -9.30 -25.21 2.56
CA THR A 243 -10.04 -26.28 1.87
C THR A 243 -11.55 -26.10 1.95
N GLU A 244 -12.10 -25.72 3.10
CA GLU A 244 -13.55 -25.74 3.35
C GLU A 244 -14.23 -24.36 3.23
N GLN A 245 -13.47 -23.26 3.36
CA GLN A 245 -14.06 -21.92 3.52
C GLN A 245 -13.63 -20.94 2.43
N ALA A 246 -12.38 -21.03 1.97
CA ALA A 246 -11.81 -20.06 1.06
C ALA A 246 -11.88 -20.50 -0.41
N GLU A 247 -12.49 -19.67 -1.26
CA GLU A 247 -12.46 -19.86 -2.72
C GLU A 247 -11.09 -19.51 -3.31
N ARG A 248 -10.53 -18.39 -2.84
CA ARG A 248 -9.18 -17.89 -3.19
C ARG A 248 -8.59 -17.17 -1.99
N SER A 249 -7.38 -17.53 -1.60
CA SER A 249 -6.76 -17.03 -0.37
C SER A 249 -5.30 -16.60 -0.53
N ILE A 250 -4.93 -15.59 0.25
CA ILE A 250 -3.54 -15.18 0.44
C ILE A 250 -3.15 -15.43 1.88
N VAL A 251 -2.07 -16.17 2.08
CA VAL A 251 -1.55 -16.54 3.39
C VAL A 251 -0.25 -15.79 3.65
N PHE A 252 -0.27 -14.91 4.64
CA PHE A 252 0.89 -14.10 5.00
C PHE A 252 1.74 -14.75 6.08
N LEU A 253 3.03 -14.88 5.78
CA LEU A 253 4.05 -15.46 6.65
C LEU A 253 5.16 -14.45 6.96
N LYS A 254 5.75 -14.60 8.14
CA LYS A 254 6.78 -13.67 8.63
C LYS A 254 8.15 -13.89 7.99
N THR A 255 8.51 -15.14 7.69
CA THR A 255 9.86 -15.51 7.22
C THR A 255 9.80 -16.45 6.02
N ARG A 256 10.90 -16.48 5.26
CA ARG A 256 11.09 -17.37 4.10
C ARG A 256 11.09 -18.84 4.52
N ASP A 257 11.73 -19.15 5.64
CA ASP A 257 11.79 -20.51 6.17
C ASP A 257 10.38 -21.02 6.53
N ARG A 258 9.58 -20.22 7.24
CA ARG A 258 8.18 -20.59 7.56
C ARG A 258 7.35 -20.80 6.30
N LEU A 259 7.59 -20.00 5.26
CA LEU A 259 6.92 -20.16 3.97
C LEU A 259 7.33 -21.48 3.30
N ALA A 260 8.60 -21.83 3.31
CA ALA A 260 9.10 -23.08 2.75
C ALA A 260 8.58 -24.31 3.51
N ASP A 261 8.57 -24.26 4.84
CA ASP A 261 8.02 -25.31 5.70
C ASP A 261 6.52 -25.50 5.44
N LEU A 262 5.76 -24.40 5.42
CA LEU A 262 4.32 -24.45 5.20
C LEU A 262 4.00 -24.96 3.80
N ARG A 263 4.74 -24.51 2.78
CA ARG A 263 4.58 -25.01 1.41
C ARG A 263 4.76 -26.53 1.37
N SER A 264 5.84 -27.04 1.98
CA SER A 264 6.14 -28.47 1.97
C SER A 264 5.03 -29.28 2.65
N LYS A 265 4.47 -28.77 3.75
CA LYS A 265 3.30 -29.38 4.40
C LYS A 265 2.05 -29.38 3.51
N LEU A 266 1.69 -28.25 2.93
CA LEU A 266 0.53 -28.17 2.03
C LEU A 266 0.69 -29.08 0.82
N GLU A 267 1.88 -29.17 0.24
CA GLU A 267 2.19 -30.06 -0.88
C GLU A 267 2.07 -31.54 -0.50
N SER A 268 2.53 -31.93 0.70
CA SER A 268 2.33 -33.29 1.22
C SER A 268 0.85 -33.65 1.45
N ASP A 269 0.02 -32.64 1.72
CA ASP A 269 -1.44 -32.76 1.84
C ASP A 269 -2.16 -32.58 0.48
N GLN A 270 -1.43 -32.55 -0.63
CA GLN A 270 -1.96 -32.37 -1.99
C GLN A 270 -2.71 -31.04 -2.21
N ILE A 271 -2.42 -30.02 -1.41
CA ILE A 271 -2.97 -28.67 -1.55
C ILE A 271 -1.99 -27.84 -2.39
N THR A 272 -2.37 -27.58 -3.64
CA THR A 272 -1.53 -26.83 -4.56
C THR A 272 -1.54 -25.33 -4.22
N CYS A 273 -0.36 -24.74 -4.06
CA CYS A 273 -0.20 -23.31 -3.81
C CYS A 273 0.86 -22.67 -4.72
N ALA A 274 0.68 -21.38 -5.05
CA ALA A 274 1.77 -20.52 -5.50
C ALA A 274 2.41 -19.84 -4.28
N TRP A 275 3.61 -19.29 -4.47
CA TRP A 275 4.27 -18.50 -3.43
C TRP A 275 5.08 -17.35 -3.99
N ILE A 276 5.22 -16.31 -3.17
CA ILE A 276 6.05 -15.13 -3.44
C ILE A 276 6.88 -14.80 -2.20
N GLN A 277 8.18 -14.59 -2.40
CA GLN A 277 9.11 -14.20 -1.34
C GLN A 277 10.07 -13.10 -1.82
N GLY A 278 10.77 -12.46 -0.86
CA GLY A 278 11.85 -11.54 -1.17
C GLY A 278 12.96 -12.22 -1.97
N GLU A 279 13.64 -11.47 -2.83
CA GLU A 279 14.74 -11.94 -3.71
C GLU A 279 14.36 -12.97 -4.79
N MET A 280 13.06 -13.20 -5.01
CA MET A 280 12.62 -14.06 -6.11
C MET A 280 12.81 -13.37 -7.47
N PRO A 281 13.36 -14.07 -8.49
CA PRO A 281 13.42 -13.55 -9.85
C PRO A 281 12.05 -13.09 -10.37
N GLN A 282 12.03 -11.99 -11.13
CA GLN A 282 10.79 -11.31 -11.52
C GLN A 282 9.90 -12.17 -12.43
N ASP A 283 10.50 -12.93 -13.34
CA ASP A 283 9.85 -13.90 -14.21
C ASP A 283 9.07 -14.95 -13.40
N ARG A 284 9.72 -15.51 -12.36
CA ARG A 284 9.07 -16.46 -11.45
C ARG A 284 7.95 -15.81 -10.64
N ARG A 285 8.15 -14.56 -10.22
CA ARG A 285 7.13 -13.78 -9.50
C ARG A 285 5.89 -13.55 -10.36
N ASN A 286 6.10 -13.11 -11.59
CA ASN A 286 5.03 -12.90 -12.56
C ASN A 286 4.30 -14.21 -12.87
N ASN A 287 5.03 -15.32 -13.02
CA ASN A 287 4.40 -16.62 -13.21
C ASN A 287 3.55 -17.04 -12.00
N ALA A 288 4.05 -16.92 -10.77
CA ALA A 288 3.30 -17.26 -9.56
C ALA A 288 2.00 -16.44 -9.44
N ILE A 289 2.06 -15.13 -9.72
CA ILE A 289 0.88 -14.25 -9.73
C ILE A 289 -0.08 -14.65 -10.84
N ARG A 290 0.43 -14.94 -12.04
CA ARG A 290 -0.40 -15.35 -13.18
C ARG A 290 -1.19 -16.62 -12.85
N ARG A 291 -0.51 -17.66 -12.37
CA ARG A 291 -1.14 -18.94 -11.98
C ARG A 291 -2.23 -18.72 -10.94
N PHE A 292 -1.99 -17.83 -9.97
CA PHE A 292 -2.98 -17.48 -8.95
C PHE A 292 -4.17 -16.68 -9.50
N ARG A 293 -3.91 -15.70 -10.37
CA ARG A 293 -4.93 -14.86 -11.00
C ARG A 293 -5.85 -15.68 -11.89
N ASP A 294 -5.26 -16.52 -12.72
CA ASP A 294 -5.94 -17.32 -13.73
C ASP A 294 -6.67 -18.53 -13.11
N GLY A 295 -6.51 -18.75 -11.78
CA GLY A 295 -7.22 -19.80 -11.04
C GLY A 295 -6.59 -21.18 -11.16
N GLU A 296 -5.37 -21.30 -11.72
CA GLU A 296 -4.61 -22.56 -11.69
C GLU A 296 -4.30 -22.99 -10.24
N VAL A 297 -4.16 -22.02 -9.34
CA VAL A 297 -3.98 -22.24 -7.90
C VAL A 297 -4.82 -21.25 -7.10
N ASN A 298 -5.41 -21.71 -6.00
CA ASN A 298 -6.31 -20.91 -5.16
C ASN A 298 -5.68 -20.43 -3.85
N VAL A 299 -4.45 -20.86 -3.57
CA VAL A 299 -3.70 -20.47 -2.36
C VAL A 299 -2.39 -19.80 -2.79
N LEU A 300 -2.17 -18.58 -2.32
CA LEU A 300 -0.91 -17.85 -2.49
C LEU A 300 -0.23 -17.62 -1.14
N LEU A 301 0.94 -18.21 -0.95
CA LEU A 301 1.78 -17.95 0.22
C LEU A 301 2.67 -16.72 -0.03
N ALA A 302 2.72 -15.78 0.91
CA ALA A 302 3.49 -14.56 0.72
C ALA A 302 4.20 -14.08 2.00
N THR A 303 5.39 -13.51 1.84
CA THR A 303 5.98 -12.66 2.88
C THR A 303 5.59 -11.21 2.68
N ASP A 304 5.60 -10.41 3.75
CA ASP A 304 5.22 -8.98 3.70
C ASP A 304 6.00 -8.20 2.65
N VAL A 305 7.30 -8.44 2.56
CA VAL A 305 8.18 -7.76 1.59
C VAL A 305 7.78 -8.12 0.16
N ALA A 306 7.34 -9.36 -0.07
CA ALA A 306 7.02 -9.84 -1.40
C ALA A 306 5.62 -9.41 -1.85
N ALA A 307 4.62 -9.42 -0.98
CA ALA A 307 3.24 -9.04 -1.33
C ALA A 307 3.02 -7.53 -1.44
N ARG A 308 3.96 -6.74 -0.93
CA ARG A 308 3.96 -5.29 -1.02
C ARG A 308 4.16 -4.88 -2.48
N GLY A 309 3.19 -4.14 -3.03
CA GLY A 309 3.31 -3.48 -4.36
C GLY A 309 2.80 -4.28 -5.52
N ILE A 310 2.51 -5.56 -5.30
CA ILE A 310 1.94 -6.42 -6.31
C ILE A 310 0.42 -6.19 -6.36
N ASP A 311 -0.13 -5.98 -7.56
CA ASP A 311 -1.57 -6.06 -7.79
C ASP A 311 -1.96 -7.51 -7.75
N LEU A 312 -2.26 -7.94 -6.53
CA LEU A 312 -2.81 -9.24 -6.28
C LEU A 312 -4.30 -9.16 -6.62
N PRO A 313 -4.84 -10.15 -7.35
CA PRO A 313 -6.27 -10.24 -7.61
C PRO A 313 -7.05 -10.09 -6.31
N ASP A 314 -8.24 -9.49 -6.37
CA ASP A 314 -9.14 -9.49 -5.21
C ASP A 314 -9.40 -10.94 -4.77
N VAL A 315 -9.22 -11.20 -3.48
CA VAL A 315 -9.33 -12.55 -2.91
C VAL A 315 -10.50 -12.66 -1.97
N SER A 316 -11.06 -13.86 -1.82
CA SER A 316 -12.12 -14.12 -0.85
C SER A 316 -11.62 -14.02 0.60
N HIS A 317 -10.38 -14.47 0.84
CA HIS A 317 -9.81 -14.59 2.19
C HIS A 317 -8.37 -14.09 2.26
N VAL A 318 -8.11 -13.21 3.23
CA VAL A 318 -6.75 -12.89 3.68
C VAL A 318 -6.50 -13.60 4.99
N ILE A 319 -5.43 -14.39 5.04
CA ILE A 319 -5.07 -15.21 6.20
C ILE A 319 -3.73 -14.71 6.74
N ASN A 320 -3.74 -14.11 7.91
CA ASN A 320 -2.52 -13.83 8.67
C ASN A 320 -2.13 -15.10 9.41
N PHE A 321 -1.32 -15.95 8.75
CA PHE A 321 -0.72 -17.09 9.44
C PHE A 321 0.21 -16.57 10.53
N ASP A 322 1.07 -15.60 10.24
CA ASP A 322 1.83 -14.90 11.28
C ASP A 322 1.31 -13.49 11.47
N MET A 323 1.14 -13.05 12.73
CA MET A 323 0.72 -11.67 12.97
C MET A 323 1.78 -10.66 12.53
N PRO A 324 1.39 -9.58 11.84
CA PRO A 324 2.33 -8.53 11.48
C PRO A 324 2.80 -7.77 12.73
N ARG A 325 3.99 -7.19 12.64
CA ARG A 325 4.58 -6.44 13.77
C ARG A 325 3.85 -5.13 14.05
N THR A 326 3.25 -4.51 13.04
CA THR A 326 2.66 -3.18 13.11
C THR A 326 1.24 -3.21 12.54
N ALA A 327 0.42 -2.23 12.92
CA ALA A 327 -1.01 -2.21 12.58
C ALA A 327 -1.27 -1.74 11.14
N ASP A 328 -0.44 -0.84 10.64
CA ASP A 328 -0.31 -0.46 9.24
C ASP A 328 -0.14 -1.69 8.34
N VAL A 329 0.87 -2.54 8.58
CA VAL A 329 1.05 -3.78 7.81
C VAL A 329 -0.18 -4.67 7.89
N TYR A 330 -0.84 -4.78 9.04
CA TYR A 330 -2.11 -5.51 9.14
C TYR A 330 -3.18 -4.98 8.18
N LEU A 331 -3.40 -3.66 8.16
CA LEU A 331 -4.35 -3.03 7.26
C LEU A 331 -4.00 -3.26 5.78
N HIS A 332 -2.72 -3.15 5.42
CA HIS A 332 -2.26 -3.42 4.05
C HIS A 332 -2.49 -4.87 3.60
N ARG A 333 -2.36 -5.83 4.52
CA ARG A 333 -2.64 -7.24 4.25
C ARG A 333 -4.12 -7.44 4.01
N ILE A 334 -4.98 -7.00 4.93
CA ILE A 334 -6.43 -7.23 4.81
C ILE A 334 -7.05 -6.45 3.65
N GLY A 335 -6.44 -5.34 3.21
CA GLY A 335 -6.82 -4.60 2.00
C GLY A 335 -6.59 -5.35 0.67
N ARG A 336 -6.15 -6.61 0.71
CA ARG A 336 -6.09 -7.50 -0.47
C ARG A 336 -7.44 -8.17 -0.78
N THR A 337 -8.42 -8.05 0.11
CA THR A 337 -9.80 -8.47 -0.11
C THR A 337 -10.76 -7.26 -0.11
N ALA A 338 -12.03 -7.48 -0.44
CA ALA A 338 -13.09 -6.48 -0.47
C ALA A 338 -12.85 -5.30 -1.44
N ARG A 339 -12.18 -5.56 -2.57
CA ARG A 339 -11.97 -4.56 -3.62
C ARG A 339 -13.20 -4.42 -4.53
N ALA A 340 -13.28 -3.33 -5.28
CA ALA A 340 -14.34 -3.06 -6.26
C ALA A 340 -15.78 -3.26 -5.73
N GLY A 341 -16.02 -2.93 -4.45
CA GLY A 341 -17.35 -3.02 -3.84
C GLY A 341 -17.74 -4.38 -3.26
N LYS A 342 -16.91 -5.43 -3.43
CA LYS A 342 -17.16 -6.76 -2.87
C LYS A 342 -16.98 -6.80 -1.35
N LYS A 343 -17.54 -7.84 -0.73
CA LYS A 343 -17.25 -8.20 0.67
C LYS A 343 -16.04 -9.11 0.71
N GLY A 344 -15.32 -9.08 1.82
CA GLY A 344 -14.09 -9.85 2.01
C GLY A 344 -13.98 -10.42 3.41
N ASN A 345 -13.14 -11.43 3.56
CA ASN A 345 -12.85 -12.04 4.85
C ASN A 345 -11.37 -11.88 5.19
N ALA A 346 -11.08 -11.49 6.42
CA ALA A 346 -9.73 -11.44 6.95
C ALA A 346 -9.68 -12.16 8.29
N LEU A 347 -8.80 -13.15 8.38
CA LEU A 347 -8.60 -13.88 9.63
C LEU A 347 -7.14 -13.95 10.03
N SER A 348 -6.92 -14.05 11.34
CA SER A 348 -5.60 -14.27 11.91
C SER A 348 -5.57 -15.58 12.69
N ILE A 349 -4.48 -16.33 12.59
CA ILE A 349 -4.26 -17.51 13.44
C ILE A 349 -3.20 -17.14 14.47
N VAL A 350 -3.62 -17.05 15.73
CA VAL A 350 -2.89 -16.35 16.80
C VAL A 350 -2.42 -17.37 17.84
N GLU A 351 -1.11 -17.47 18.02
CA GLU A 351 -0.51 -18.17 19.16
C GLU A 351 -0.38 -17.24 20.37
N ALA A 352 0.01 -17.79 21.51
CA ALA A 352 0.12 -17.01 22.75
C ALA A 352 1.08 -15.79 22.63
N HIS A 353 2.15 -15.93 21.84
CA HIS A 353 3.13 -14.86 21.62
C HIS A 353 2.68 -13.79 20.61
N ASP A 354 1.64 -14.07 19.82
CA ASP A 354 1.05 -13.15 18.83
C ASP A 354 0.01 -12.21 19.45
N GLN A 355 -0.55 -12.55 20.61
CA GLN A 355 -1.60 -11.77 21.28
C GLN A 355 -1.27 -10.28 21.46
N PRO A 356 -0.03 -9.87 21.84
CA PRO A 356 0.30 -8.44 21.96
C PRO A 356 0.21 -7.68 20.63
N MET A 357 0.41 -8.37 19.50
CA MET A 357 0.29 -7.79 18.15
C MET A 357 -1.19 -7.63 17.79
N LEU A 358 -2.02 -8.63 18.07
CA LEU A 358 -3.48 -8.54 17.91
C LEU A 358 -4.07 -7.38 18.73
N ASP A 359 -3.66 -7.25 20.00
CA ASP A 359 -4.11 -6.16 20.87
C ASP A 359 -3.65 -4.78 20.35
N ARG A 360 -2.51 -4.70 19.65
CA ARG A 360 -2.04 -3.47 19.02
C ARG A 360 -2.91 -3.10 17.82
N VAL A 361 -3.23 -4.08 16.98
CA VAL A 361 -4.14 -3.91 15.83
C VAL A 361 -5.50 -3.43 16.31
N ALA A 362 -6.13 -4.13 17.27
CA ALA A 362 -7.46 -3.76 17.77
C ALA A 362 -7.51 -2.33 18.36
N ARG A 363 -6.42 -1.89 19.04
CA ARG A 363 -6.31 -0.51 19.52
C ARG A 363 -6.20 0.51 18.39
N TYR A 364 -5.44 0.18 17.35
CA TYR A 364 -5.23 1.07 16.21
C TYR A 364 -6.51 1.22 15.38
N THR A 365 -7.17 0.11 15.07
CA THR A 365 -8.43 0.11 14.32
C THR A 365 -9.62 0.61 15.14
N LYS A 366 -9.46 0.71 16.47
CA LYS A 366 -10.53 1.00 17.44
C LYS A 366 -11.69 -0.01 17.32
N GLU A 367 -11.40 -1.23 16.88
CA GLU A 367 -12.36 -2.31 16.66
C GLU A 367 -11.86 -3.61 17.29
N ASP A 368 -12.75 -4.30 18.02
CA ASP A 368 -12.46 -5.61 18.57
C ASP A 368 -12.55 -6.70 17.49
N ILE A 369 -11.43 -7.41 17.28
CA ILE A 369 -11.40 -8.59 16.41
C ILE A 369 -11.92 -9.79 17.20
N LYS A 370 -13.04 -10.35 16.75
CA LYS A 370 -13.72 -11.44 17.49
C LYS A 370 -12.97 -12.76 17.37
N GLU A 371 -12.92 -13.51 18.47
CA GLU A 371 -12.47 -14.90 18.46
C GLU A 371 -13.56 -15.78 17.84
N ARG A 372 -13.18 -16.68 16.94
CA ARG A 372 -14.05 -17.74 16.42
C ARG A 372 -13.40 -19.10 16.63
N PHE A 373 -14.24 -20.13 16.64
CA PHE A 373 -13.82 -21.51 16.80
C PHE A 373 -14.29 -22.33 15.62
N ILE A 374 -13.44 -23.22 15.15
CA ILE A 374 -13.82 -24.31 14.26
C ILE A 374 -14.19 -25.51 15.14
N GLU A 375 -15.27 -26.19 14.81
CA GLU A 375 -15.73 -27.37 15.53
C GLU A 375 -14.63 -28.45 15.53
N GLY A 376 -14.40 -29.09 16.68
CA GLY A 376 -13.31 -30.06 16.85
C GLY A 376 -11.89 -29.46 16.97
N MET A 377 -11.69 -28.16 16.70
CA MET A 377 -10.37 -27.49 16.73
C MET A 377 -10.35 -26.33 17.75
N ARG A 378 -10.94 -26.56 18.92
CA ARG A 378 -10.90 -25.55 20.00
C ARG A 378 -9.55 -25.58 20.72
N PRO A 379 -8.98 -24.41 21.04
CA PRO A 379 -7.76 -24.35 21.82
C PRO A 379 -7.97 -24.88 23.24
N GLN A 380 -7.03 -25.67 23.71
CA GLN A 380 -7.02 -26.29 25.04
C GLN A 380 -6.44 -25.35 26.10
N HIS A 381 -5.48 -24.49 25.74
CA HIS A 381 -4.88 -23.56 26.69
C HIS A 381 -5.75 -22.32 26.93
N LYS A 382 -5.68 -21.77 28.14
CA LYS A 382 -6.35 -20.51 28.50
C LYS A 382 -5.75 -19.35 27.69
N LYS A 383 -6.61 -18.38 27.34
CA LYS A 383 -6.18 -17.16 26.65
C LYS A 383 -5.13 -16.41 27.50
N PRO A 384 -3.97 -16.07 26.94
CA PRO A 384 -2.94 -15.37 27.70
C PRO A 384 -3.42 -13.95 28.06
N VAL A 385 -3.26 -13.56 29.32
CA VAL A 385 -3.60 -12.22 29.81
C VAL A 385 -2.31 -11.43 29.99
N PHE A 386 -1.99 -10.58 29.01
CA PHE A 386 -0.86 -9.66 29.12
C PHE A 386 -1.28 -8.45 29.96
N LYS A 387 -0.95 -8.45 31.26
CA LYS A 387 -1.23 -7.32 32.16
C LYS A 387 -0.57 -6.04 31.62
N LYS A 388 -1.38 -5.00 31.38
CA LYS A 388 -0.91 -3.65 31.03
C LYS A 388 0.15 -3.20 32.05
N LYS A 389 1.40 -2.95 31.63
CA LYS A 389 2.34 -2.15 32.42
C LYS A 389 1.76 -0.74 32.51
N ASN A 390 1.10 -0.44 33.63
CA ASN A 390 0.58 0.89 33.93
C ASN A 390 1.78 1.86 34.04
N LYS A 391 2.09 2.63 32.99
CA LYS A 391 3.15 3.68 33.00
C LYS A 391 2.96 4.67 34.17
N LYS A 392 1.72 4.88 34.64
CA LYS A 392 1.42 5.68 35.85
C LYS A 392 1.99 5.12 37.16
N LYS A 393 2.26 3.80 37.28
CA LYS A 393 2.85 3.20 38.50
C LYS A 393 4.38 3.30 38.55
N GLU A 394 5.06 3.40 37.41
CA GLU A 394 6.52 3.62 37.37
C GLU A 394 6.88 5.07 37.68
N ALA A 395 6.10 6.05 37.19
CA ALA A 395 6.28 7.46 37.56
C ALA A 395 6.16 7.69 39.09
N LYS A 396 5.15 7.09 39.73
CA LYS A 396 4.99 7.15 41.21
C LYS A 396 6.08 6.39 41.98
N LYS A 397 6.67 5.33 41.42
CA LYS A 397 7.81 4.62 42.04
C LYS A 397 9.13 5.37 41.86
N ALA A 398 9.32 6.08 40.75
CA ALA A 398 10.48 6.94 40.50
C ALA A 398 10.47 8.17 41.42
N ASP A 399 9.30 8.79 41.64
CA ASP A 399 9.17 9.91 42.59
C ASP A 399 9.35 9.47 44.05
N LYS A 400 8.85 8.30 44.45
CA LYS A 400 9.10 7.76 45.79
C LYS A 400 10.58 7.43 46.05
N LYS A 401 11.35 7.05 45.02
CA LYS A 401 12.81 6.82 45.13
C LYS A 401 13.62 8.13 45.15
N LYS A 402 13.16 9.20 44.49
CA LYS A 402 13.79 10.53 44.59
C LYS A 402 13.48 11.23 45.92
N GLY A 403 12.28 11.04 46.48
CA GLY A 403 11.90 11.61 47.78
C GLY A 403 12.65 11.02 48.98
N THR A 404 13.00 9.72 48.96
CA THR A 404 13.75 9.08 50.05
C THR A 404 15.25 9.37 50.03
N LYS A 405 15.84 9.74 48.88
CA LYS A 405 17.25 10.20 48.81
C LYS A 405 17.45 11.64 49.29
N LYS A 406 16.40 12.48 49.31
CA LYS A 406 16.47 13.87 49.79
C LYS A 406 16.30 14.03 51.31
N LYS A 407 15.93 12.97 52.04
CA LYS A 407 15.82 12.96 53.52
C LYS A 407 17.03 12.32 54.23
N LYS A 408 18.10 12.00 53.51
CA LYS A 408 19.33 11.37 54.04
C LYS A 408 20.61 12.13 53.65
N LYS A 409 20.52 13.42 53.36
CA LYS A 409 21.68 14.31 53.26
C LYS A 409 21.52 15.44 54.25
#